data_AF-A0AAW7PIT9-F1
#
_entry.id   AF-A0AAW7PIT9-F1
#
_cell.length_a   1.000
_cell.length_b   1.000
_cell.length_c   1.000
_cell.angle_alpha   90.00
_cell.angle_beta   90.00
_cell.angle_gamma   90.00
#
_symmetry.space_group_name_H-M   'P 1'
#
loop_
_entity.id
_entity.type
_entity.pdbx_description
1 polymer ?
#
loop_
_entity_poly.entity_id
_entity_poly.type
_entity_poly.pdbx_seq_one_letter_code
_entity_poly.pdbx_strand_id
1 'polypeptide(L)'
;MTLKLVLLSVLLVWNIVVLLVYGLDKHKAIRHKRRISEKALLLQTLIFGGIGAFLGGRLFRHKINKWYFKLCWLIGIVIDVFLLYLILTRLSD
;
A
#
# COMPACT_ATOMS: atom_id res chain seq x y z
N MET A 1 13.09 7.75 21.20
CA MET A 1 13.67 7.36 19.89
C MET A 1 13.31 5.93 19.45
N THR A 2 13.28 4.95 20.36
CA THR A 2 13.01 3.53 20.03
C THR A 2 11.62 3.29 19.43
N LEU A 3 10.57 3.89 19.99
CA LEU A 3 9.20 3.71 19.50
C LEU A 3 9.00 4.22 18.07
N LYS A 4 9.58 5.37 17.73
CA LYS A 4 9.54 5.93 16.36
C LYS A 4 10.14 4.95 15.34
N LEU A 5 11.32 4.41 15.64
CA LEU A 5 12.00 3.45 14.76
C LEU A 5 11.15 2.20 14.55
N VAL A 6 10.52 1.68 15.62
CA VAL A 6 9.60 0.55 15.52
C VAL A 6 8.43 0.88 14.60
N LEU A 7 7.74 2.01 14.79
CA LEU A 7 6.59 2.39 13.97
C LEU A 7 6.96 2.61 12.49
N LEU A 8 8.08 3.27 12.21
CA LEU A 8 8.58 3.46 10.85
C LEU A 8 8.91 2.12 10.19
N SER A 9 9.54 1.20 10.93
CA SER A 9 9.85 -0.14 10.43
C SER A 9 8.60 -0.95 10.12
N VAL A 10 7.56 -0.88 10.97
CA VAL A 10 6.26 -1.52 10.73
C VAL A 10 5.59 -0.96 9.49
N LEU A 11 5.56 0.36 9.32
CA LEU A 11 4.97 1.02 8.15
C LEU A 11 5.70 0.63 6.85
N LEU A 12 7.03 0.54 6.90
CA LEU A 12 7.85 0.11 5.78
C LEU A 12 7.56 -1.34 5.40
N VAL A 13 7.60 -2.25 6.37
CA VAL A 13 7.32 -3.69 6.15
C VAL A 13 5.91 -3.88 5.59
N TRP A 14 4.92 -3.17 6.13
CA TRP A 14 3.55 -3.25 5.65
C TRP A 14 3.43 -2.81 4.19
N ASN A 15 4.05 -1.70 3.79
CA ASN A 15 4.05 -1.25 2.40
C ASN A 15 4.74 -2.26 1.44
N ILE A 16 5.81 -2.92 1.90
CA ILE A 16 6.44 -4.02 1.15
C ILE A 16 5.46 -5.18 0.97
N VAL A 17 4.74 -5.58 2.03
CA VAL A 17 3.73 -6.64 1.97
C VAL A 17 2.64 -6.28 0.96
N VAL A 18 2.10 -5.06 1.00
CA VAL A 18 1.07 -4.62 0.05
C VAL A 18 1.58 -4.64 -1.40
N LEU A 19 2.82 -4.19 -1.64
CA LEU A 19 3.45 -4.27 -2.95
C LEU A 19 3.53 -5.73 -3.45
N LEU A 20 3.97 -6.66 -2.59
CA LEU A 20 4.03 -8.09 -2.92
C LEU A 20 2.64 -8.66 -3.20
N VAL A 21 1.61 -8.29 -2.45
CA VAL A 21 0.23 -8.73 -2.69
C VAL A 21 -0.26 -8.30 -4.08
N TYR A 22 0.03 -7.06 -4.50
CA TYR A 22 -0.28 -6.58 -5.85
C TYR A 22 0.46 -7.38 -6.93
N GLY A 23 1.73 -7.71 -6.69
CA GLY A 23 2.52 -8.59 -7.57
C GLY A 23 1.96 -10.00 -7.66
N LEU A 24 1.56 -10.57 -6.52
CA LEU A 24 0.95 -11.89 -6.43
C LEU A 24 -0.40 -11.93 -7.15
N ASP A 25 -1.23 -10.88 -7.07
CA ASP A 25 -2.48 -10.85 -7.85
C ASP A 25 -2.20 -10.84 -9.36
N LYS A 26 -1.20 -10.06 -9.81
CA LYS A 26 -0.77 -10.09 -11.22
C LYS A 26 -0.28 -11.48 -11.63
N HIS A 27 0.53 -12.12 -10.79
CA HIS A 27 1.05 -13.46 -11.07
C HIS A 27 -0.06 -14.52 -11.13
N LYS A 28 -1.03 -14.46 -10.21
CA LYS A 28 -2.22 -15.33 -10.22
C LYS A 28 -3.06 -15.11 -11.47
N ALA A 29 -3.19 -13.87 -11.94
CA ALA A 29 -3.90 -13.55 -13.19
C ALA A 29 -3.21 -14.17 -14.42
N ILE A 30 -1.87 -14.19 -14.46
CA ILE A 30 -1.10 -14.82 -15.55
C ILE A 30 -1.25 -16.35 -15.51
N ARG A 31 -1.23 -16.96 -14.32
CA ARG A 31 -1.36 -18.43 -14.16
C ARG A 31 -2.81 -18.94 -14.15
N HIS A 32 -3.78 -18.12 -14.55
CA HIS A 32 -5.22 -18.44 -14.52
C HIS A 32 -5.71 -18.99 -13.16
N LYS A 33 -5.07 -18.57 -12.06
CA LYS A 33 -5.47 -18.95 -10.70
C LYS A 33 -6.49 -17.96 -10.15
N ARG A 34 -7.21 -18.37 -9.09
CA ARG A 34 -8.17 -17.52 -8.37
C ARG A 34 -7.50 -16.21 -7.92
N ARG A 35 -8.01 -15.09 -8.42
CA ARG A 35 -7.53 -13.73 -8.13
C ARG A 35 -7.96 -13.27 -6.73
N ILE A 36 -7.22 -12.33 -6.18
CA ILE A 36 -7.56 -11.64 -4.93
C ILE A 36 -8.73 -10.70 -5.23
N SER A 37 -9.65 -10.57 -4.26
CA SER A 37 -10.79 -9.66 -4.42
C SER A 37 -10.32 -8.21 -4.49
N GLU A 38 -10.93 -7.42 -5.39
CA GLU A 38 -10.56 -6.01 -5.53
C GLU A 38 -10.77 -5.24 -4.23
N LYS A 39 -11.82 -5.58 -3.47
CA LYS A 39 -12.10 -4.99 -2.16
C LYS A 39 -10.93 -5.17 -1.20
N ALA A 40 -10.31 -6.35 -1.16
CA ALA A 40 -9.16 -6.59 -0.28
C ALA A 40 -7.94 -5.73 -0.69
N LEU A 41 -7.66 -5.62 -2.00
CA LEU A 41 -6.55 -4.78 -2.49
C LEU A 41 -6.76 -3.30 -2.16
N LEU A 42 -7.97 -2.79 -2.34
CA LEU A 42 -8.32 -1.41 -2.01
C LEU A 42 -8.30 -1.16 -0.50
N LEU A 43 -8.79 -2.11 0.30
CA LEU A 43 -8.79 -1.99 1.75
C LEU A 43 -7.37 -1.97 2.33
N GLN A 44 -6.47 -2.82 1.83
CA GLN A 44 -5.04 -2.78 2.18
C GLN A 44 -4.35 -1.47 1.77
N THR A 45 -4.79 -0.87 0.65
CA THR A 45 -4.29 0.44 0.22
C THR A 45 -4.68 1.54 1.22
N LEU A 46 -5.91 1.50 1.73
CA LEU A 46 -6.42 2.50 2.67
C LEU A 46 -5.89 2.31 4.10
N ILE A 47 -5.59 1.08 4.50
CA ILE A 47 -4.94 0.79 5.79
C ILE A 47 -3.42 0.94 5.62
N PHE A 48 -2.95 2.18 5.47
CA PHE A 48 -1.52 2.52 5.51
C PHE A 48 -0.61 1.85 4.46
N GLY A 49 -1.19 1.37 3.36
CA GLY A 49 -0.49 0.67 2.28
C GLY A 49 -0.46 1.43 0.96
N GLY A 50 -0.67 2.75 1.01
CA GLY A 50 -0.87 3.58 -0.17
C GLY A 50 0.34 3.60 -1.09
N ILE A 51 1.52 3.82 -0.53
CA ILE A 51 2.79 3.86 -1.27
C ILE A 51 3.06 2.48 -1.91
N GLY A 52 2.91 1.40 -1.15
CA GLY A 52 3.10 0.03 -1.61
C GLY A 52 2.12 -0.37 -2.71
N ALA A 53 0.85 0.01 -2.57
CA ALA A 53 -0.19 -0.24 -3.56
C ALA A 53 0.02 0.57 -4.85
N PHE A 54 0.42 1.84 -4.74
CA PHE A 54 0.76 2.68 -5.89
C PHE A 54 1.95 2.10 -6.67
N LEU A 55 3.03 1.75 -5.97
CA LEU A 55 4.22 1.14 -6.57
C LEU A 55 3.88 -0.21 -7.19
N GLY A 56 3.18 -1.09 -6.47
CA GLY A 56 2.73 -2.38 -6.99
C GLY A 56 1.82 -2.23 -8.23
N GLY A 57 0.86 -1.31 -8.16
CA GLY A 57 -0.02 -0.96 -9.28
C GLY A 57 0.75 -0.52 -10.52
N ARG A 58 1.77 0.33 -10.35
CA ARG A 58 2.59 0.85 -11.45
C ARG A 58 3.58 -0.18 -12.00
N LEU A 59 4.33 -0.86 -11.13
CA LEU A 59 5.36 -1.86 -11.50
C LEU A 59 4.74 -3.04 -12.24
N PHE A 60 3.64 -3.60 -11.72
CA PHE A 60 2.99 -4.77 -12.32
C PHE A 60 1.98 -4.41 -13.42
N ARG A 61 1.87 -3.12 -13.75
CA ARG A 61 0.84 -2.54 -14.64
C ARG A 61 -0.53 -3.11 -14.31
N HIS A 62 -0.85 -3.12 -13.03
CA HIS A 62 -1.99 -3.84 -12.49
C HIS A 62 -3.17 -2.89 -12.31
N LYS A 63 -4.26 -3.12 -13.05
CA LYS A 63 -5.52 -2.35 -12.95
C LYS A 63 -5.36 -0.82 -13.08
N ILE A 64 -4.35 -0.36 -13.83
CA ILE A 64 -4.11 1.07 -14.12
C ILE A 64 -5.28 1.73 -14.87
N ASN A 65 -6.11 0.98 -15.61
CA ASN A 65 -7.24 1.57 -16.32
C ASN A 65 -8.46 1.86 -15.43
N LYS A 66 -8.45 1.38 -14.17
CA LYS A 66 -9.57 1.59 -13.25
C LYS A 66 -9.36 2.88 -12.44
N TRP A 67 -10.21 3.88 -12.67
CA TRP A 67 -10.08 5.19 -12.03
C TRP A 67 -10.14 5.11 -10.49
N TYR A 68 -11.02 4.28 -9.94
CA TYR A 68 -11.17 4.11 -8.49
C TYR A 68 -9.94 3.47 -7.83
N PHE A 69 -9.17 2.64 -8.55
CA PHE A 69 -7.88 2.15 -8.03
C PHE A 69 -6.87 3.30 -7.89
N LYS A 70 -6.77 4.17 -8.90
CA LYS A 70 -5.90 5.36 -8.82
C LYS A 70 -6.30 6.29 -7.69
N LEU A 71 -7.60 6.51 -7.52
CA LEU A 71 -8.13 7.35 -6.45
C LEU A 71 -7.79 6.75 -5.07
N CYS A 72 -8.00 5.45 -4.87
CA CYS A 72 -7.62 4.79 -3.62
C CYS A 72 -6.12 4.84 -3.36
N TRP A 73 -5.26 4.67 -4.38
CA TRP A 73 -3.81 4.82 -4.22
C TRP A 73 -3.43 6.24 -3.79
N LEU A 74 -4.03 7.25 -4.41
CA LEU A 74 -3.80 8.66 -4.04
C LEU A 74 -4.21 8.93 -2.59
N ILE A 75 -5.41 8.51 -2.20
CA ILE A 75 -5.91 8.65 -0.83
C ILE A 75 -5.00 7.91 0.15
N GLY A 76 -4.61 6.67 -0.17
CA GLY A 76 -3.69 5.88 0.66
C GLY A 76 -2.34 6.57 0.85
N ILE A 77 -1.76 7.16 -0.21
CA ILE A 77 -0.49 7.90 -0.11
C ILE A 77 -0.65 9.12 0.80
N VAL A 78 -1.77 9.85 0.70
CA VAL A 78 -2.04 10.98 1.60
C VAL A 78 -2.12 10.52 3.06
N ILE A 79 -2.76 9.38 3.32
CA ILE A 79 -2.81 8.76 4.65
C ILE A 79 -1.39 8.39 5.14
N ASP A 80 -0.58 7.76 4.29
CA ASP A 80 0.80 7.38 4.64
C ASP A 80 1.66 8.60 4.97
N VAL A 81 1.60 9.65 4.15
CA VAL A 81 2.35 10.89 4.37
C VAL A 81 1.88 11.59 5.65
N PHE A 82 0.57 11.65 5.89
CA PHE A 82 0.03 12.22 7.12
C PHE A 82 0.50 11.44 8.35
N LEU A 83 0.46 10.10 8.30
CA LEU A 83 0.95 9.26 9.38
C LEU A 83 2.46 9.44 9.60
N LEU A 84 3.25 9.48 8.54
CA LEU A 84 4.69 9.76 8.60
C LEU A 84 4.97 11.11 9.26
N TYR A 85 4.22 12.16 8.89
CA TYR A 85 4.32 13.48 9.49
C TYR A 85 4.03 13.43 11.00
N LEU A 86 2.97 12.74 11.43
CA LEU A 86 2.64 12.58 12.85
C LEU A 86 3.74 11.83 13.63
N ILE A 87 4.26 10.73 13.09
CA ILE A 87 5.32 9.93 13.73
C ILE A 87 6.59 10.77 13.91
N LEU A 88 6.94 11.57 12.90
CA LEU A 88 8.16 12.38 12.92
C LEU A 88 8.04 13.58 13.87
N THR A 89 6.92 14.30 13.81
CA THR A 89 6.74 15.61 14.48
C THR A 89 6.07 15.53 15.85
N ARG A 90 5.06 14.68 16.05
CA ARG A 90 4.23 14.65 17.27
C ARG A 90 4.64 13.58 18.26
N LEU A 91 5.28 12.51 17.78
CA LEU A 91 5.79 11.45 18.65
C LEU A 91 7.21 11.73 19.17
N SER A 92 7.67 12.99 19.02
CA SER A 92 9.02 13.47 19.35
C SER A 92 9.18 13.98 20.76
N ASP A 93 8.06 14.28 21.40
CA ASP A 93 7.97 14.80 22.76
C ASP A 93 7.58 13.65 23.71
#